data_AF-A0A661YAB0-F1
#
_entry.id   AF-A0A661YAB0-F1
#
_cell.length_a   1.000
_cell.length_b   1.000
_cell.length_c   1.000
_cell.angle_alpha   90.00
_cell.angle_beta   90.00
_cell.angle_gamma   90.00
#
_symmetry.space_group_name_H-M   'P 1'
#
loop_
_entity.id
_entity.type
_entity.pdbx_description
1 polymer ?
#
loop_
_entity_poly.entity_id
_entity_poly.type
_entity_poly.pdbx_seq_one_letter_code
_entity_poly.pdbx_strand_id
1 'polypeptide(L)'
;MSINLLDIIILIPLLLFTWQGYRKGFIIEVATLAALLLGVYFALYFSDYAASLLTDYFTIDEKYLAALSFIVTFIVVVVAVIVIGKIVQKFVNLLLIGFLNKAAGAIFGLLKGALLVSIL
;
A
#
# COMPACT_ATOMS: atom_id res chain seq x y z
N MET A 1 -17.29 26.43 21.93
CA MET A 1 -15.94 25.82 21.92
C MET A 1 -15.14 26.52 20.84
N SER A 2 -14.03 27.18 21.19
CA SER A 2 -13.09 27.73 20.21
C SER A 2 -12.29 26.57 19.60
N ILE A 3 -12.15 26.55 18.28
CA ILE A 3 -11.29 25.59 17.60
C ILE A 3 -9.84 25.97 17.95
N ASN A 4 -9.14 25.04 18.59
CA ASN A 4 -7.75 25.24 19.00
C ASN A 4 -6.80 24.64 17.94
N LEU A 5 -5.52 25.02 18.03
CA LEU A 5 -4.50 24.61 17.05
C LEU A 5 -4.32 23.07 17.01
N LEU A 6 -4.49 22.40 18.16
CA LEU A 6 -4.48 20.94 18.27
C LEU A 6 -5.62 20.28 17.48
N ASP A 7 -6.83 20.86 17.52
CA ASP A 7 -7.98 20.34 16.78
C ASP A 7 -7.71 20.39 15.27
N ILE A 8 -7.05 21.45 14.78
CA ILE A 8 -6.69 21.61 13.37
C ILE A 8 -5.64 20.58 12.95
N ILE A 9 -4.60 20.36 13.77
CA ILE A 9 -3.53 19.39 13.52
C ILE A 9 -4.08 17.96 13.42
N ILE A 10 -5.12 17.63 14.19
CA ILE A 10 -5.76 16.30 14.17
C ILE A 10 -6.76 16.19 13.01
N LEU A 11 -7.61 17.21 12.81
CA LEU A 11 -8.72 17.16 11.88
C LEU A 11 -8.26 17.15 10.42
N ILE A 12 -7.22 17.92 10.07
CA ILE A 12 -6.72 18.00 8.68
C ILE A 12 -6.23 16.64 8.17
N PRO A 13 -5.30 15.95 8.84
CA PRO A 13 -4.88 14.60 8.42
C PRO A 13 -6.04 13.63 8.35
N LEU A 14 -6.93 13.60 9.34
CA LEU A 14 -8.09 12.69 9.33
C LEU A 14 -8.97 12.89 8.10
N LEU A 15 -9.29 14.14 7.75
CA LEU A 15 -10.07 14.46 6.55
C LEU A 15 -9.32 14.08 5.27
N LEU A 16 -8.01 14.34 5.20
CA LEU A 16 -7.18 13.98 4.04
C LEU A 16 -7.13 12.46 3.82
N PHE A 17 -6.90 11.69 4.88
CA PHE A 17 -6.85 10.22 4.80
C PHE A 17 -8.24 9.63 4.49
N THR A 18 -9.30 10.16 5.08
CA THR A 18 -10.68 9.75 4.77
C THR A 18 -11.02 10.02 3.31
N TRP A 19 -10.73 11.23 2.82
CA TRP A 19 -10.96 11.60 1.42
C TRP A 19 -10.13 10.75 0.45
N GLN A 20 -8.87 10.49 0.79
CA GLN A 20 -8.01 9.63 0.00
C GLN A 20 -8.55 8.19 -0.06
N GLY A 21 -9.00 7.65 1.07
CA GLY A 21 -9.62 6.33 1.16
C GLY A 21 -10.91 6.23 0.33
N TYR A 22 -11.76 7.26 0.38
CA TYR A 22 -12.97 7.34 -0.46
C TYR A 22 -12.62 7.33 -1.96
N ARG A 23 -11.61 8.11 -2.38
CA ARG A 23 -11.20 8.21 -3.79
C ARG A 23 -10.57 6.93 -4.31
N LYS A 24 -9.75 6.26 -3.51
CA LYS A 24 -9.08 5.01 -3.89
C LYS A 24 -10.02 3.81 -3.82
N GLY A 25 -10.93 3.78 -2.84
CA GLY A 25 -11.79 2.63 -2.54
C GLY A 25 -11.11 1.62 -1.60
N PHE A 26 -11.94 0.86 -0.87
CA PHE A 26 -11.50 -0.10 0.14
C PHE A 26 -10.53 -1.14 -0.43
N ILE A 27 -10.85 -1.71 -1.59
CA ILE A 27 -10.05 -2.77 -2.22
C ILE A 27 -8.62 -2.32 -2.46
N ILE A 28 -8.44 -1.12 -3.04
CA ILE A 28 -7.10 -0.58 -3.29
C ILE A 28 -6.39 -0.21 -2.00
N GLU A 29 -7.09 0.34 -1.01
CA GLU A 29 -6.46 0.67 0.26
C GLU A 29 -5.96 -0.56 1.03
N VAL A 30 -6.72 -1.67 0.98
CA VAL A 30 -6.30 -2.95 1.56
C VAL A 30 -5.19 -3.58 0.73
N ALA A 31 -5.34 -3.60 -0.60
CA ALA A 31 -4.31 -4.13 -1.49
C ALA A 31 -2.97 -3.39 -1.34
N THR A 32 -2.99 -2.07 -1.08
CA THR A 32 -1.77 -1.29 -0.85
C THR A 32 -1.09 -1.69 0.45
N LEU A 33 -1.84 -1.89 1.54
CA LEU A 33 -1.25 -2.38 2.79
C LEU A 33 -0.77 -3.83 2.67
N ALA A 34 -1.56 -4.69 2.04
CA ALA A 34 -1.18 -6.06 1.76
C ALA A 34 0.07 -6.13 0.88
N ALA A 35 0.17 -5.28 -0.15
CA ALA A 35 1.34 -5.18 -1.02
C ALA A 35 2.61 -4.85 -0.24
N LEU A 36 2.54 -3.96 0.76
CA LEU A 36 3.69 -3.65 1.61
C LEU A 36 4.08 -4.86 2.48
N LEU A 37 3.12 -5.46 3.17
CA LEU A 37 3.40 -6.60 4.06
C LEU A 37 3.90 -7.83 3.30
N LEU A 38 3.20 -8.19 2.23
CA LEU A 38 3.59 -9.30 1.35
C LEU A 38 4.89 -8.96 0.62
N GLY A 39 5.06 -7.73 0.14
CA GLY A 39 6.29 -7.28 -0.48
C GLY A 39 7.51 -7.53 0.40
N VAL A 40 7.45 -7.11 1.67
CA VAL A 40 8.56 -7.38 2.62
C VAL A 40 8.73 -8.87 2.85
N TYR A 41 7.65 -9.60 3.14
CA TYR A 41 7.71 -11.04 3.40
C TYR A 41 8.34 -11.83 2.24
N PHE A 42 7.84 -11.62 1.02
CA PHE A 42 8.34 -12.29 -0.17
C PHE A 42 9.75 -11.80 -0.54
N ALA A 43 10.07 -10.52 -0.35
CA ALA A 43 11.41 -10.02 -0.59
C ALA A 43 12.45 -10.64 0.35
N LEU A 44 12.11 -10.88 1.62
CA LEU A 44 13.00 -11.58 2.56
C LEU A 44 13.18 -13.06 2.22
N TYR A 45 12.14 -13.73 1.71
CA TYR A 45 12.17 -15.16 1.44
C TYR A 45 12.72 -15.51 0.05
N PHE A 46 12.45 -14.68 -0.96
CA PHE A 46 12.80 -14.93 -2.37
C PHE A 46 13.95 -14.05 -2.87
N SER A 47 14.58 -13.21 -2.03
CA SER A 47 15.76 -12.42 -2.43
C SER A 47 16.88 -13.29 -2.97
N ASP A 48 17.09 -14.49 -2.45
CA ASP A 48 18.19 -15.36 -2.88
C ASP A 48 17.96 -15.89 -4.31
N TYR A 49 16.71 -16.22 -4.64
CA TYR A 49 16.33 -16.59 -6.00
C TYR A 49 16.44 -15.40 -6.97
N ALA A 50 16.07 -14.20 -6.52
CA ALA A 50 16.29 -13.00 -7.32
C ALA A 50 17.78 -12.69 -7.51
N ALA A 51 18.62 -12.97 -6.51
CA ALA A 51 20.06 -12.80 -6.60
C ALA A 51 20.67 -13.70 -7.67
N SER A 52 20.29 -14.99 -7.71
CA SER A 52 20.78 -15.90 -8.75
C SER A 52 20.36 -15.45 -10.15
N LEU A 53 19.11 -15.02 -10.33
CA LEU A 53 18.65 -14.48 -11.61
C LEU A 53 19.41 -13.21 -12.01
N LEU A 54 19.65 -12.30 -11.06
CA LEU A 54 20.38 -11.07 -11.32
C LEU A 54 21.83 -11.35 -11.73
N THR A 55 22.51 -12.31 -11.11
CA THR A 55 23.88 -12.69 -11.49
C THR A 55 23.97 -13.38 -12.84
N ASP A 56 22.92 -14.08 -13.28
CA ASP A 56 22.88 -14.75 -14.59
C ASP A 56 22.82 -13.75 -15.75
N TYR A 57 22.21 -12.58 -15.54
CA TYR A 57 22.03 -11.56 -16.58
C TYR A 57 22.93 -10.32 -16.41
N PHE A 58 23.45 -10.06 -15.20
CA PHE A 58 24.22 -8.85 -14.89
C PHE A 58 25.45 -9.14 -14.03
N THR A 59 26.55 -8.45 -14.30
CA THR A 59 27.74 -8.45 -13.42
C THR A 59 27.54 -7.42 -12.31
N ILE A 60 27.05 -7.88 -11.15
CA ILE A 60 26.81 -7.03 -9.97
C ILE A 60 27.80 -7.42 -8.87
N ASP A 61 28.40 -6.42 -8.22
CA ASP A 61 29.26 -6.61 -7.06
C ASP A 61 28.45 -7.23 -5.90
N GLU A 62 28.98 -8.29 -5.28
CA GLU A 62 28.35 -9.03 -4.18
C GLU A 62 27.89 -8.13 -3.05
N LYS A 63 28.59 -7.01 -2.81
CA LYS A 63 28.22 -6.01 -1.81
C LYS A 63 26.82 -5.43 -2.03
N TYR A 64 26.39 -5.29 -3.27
CA TYR A 64 25.09 -4.71 -3.63
C TYR A 64 24.05 -5.75 -4.04
N LEU A 65 24.47 -6.98 -4.34
CA LEU A 65 23.60 -8.02 -4.88
C LEU A 65 22.41 -8.31 -3.96
N ALA A 66 22.65 -8.48 -2.66
CA ALA A 66 21.58 -8.77 -1.70
C ALA A 66 20.54 -7.63 -1.62
N ALA A 67 21.01 -6.38 -1.55
CA ALA A 67 20.14 -5.20 -1.48
C ALA A 67 19.31 -5.03 -2.76
N LEU A 68 19.95 -5.18 -3.93
CA LEU A 68 19.27 -5.08 -5.22
C LEU A 68 18.22 -6.18 -5.38
N SER A 69 18.55 -7.41 -5.00
CA SER A 69 17.64 -8.56 -5.11
C SER A 69 16.42 -8.39 -4.21
N PHE A 70 16.61 -7.90 -2.99
CA PHE A 70 15.50 -7.54 -2.10
C PHE A 70 14.61 -6.46 -2.71
N ILE A 71 15.20 -5.36 -3.20
CA ILE A 71 14.45 -4.23 -3.77
C ILE A 71 13.66 -4.67 -5.02
N VAL A 72 14.28 -5.44 -5.90
CA VAL A 72 13.65 -5.94 -7.13
C VAL A 72 12.47 -6.84 -6.76
N THR A 73 12.66 -7.83 -5.89
CA THR A 73 11.58 -8.72 -5.46
C THR A 73 10.45 -7.95 -4.77
N PHE A 74 10.79 -7.02 -3.89
CA PHE A 74 9.82 -6.16 -3.20
C PHE A 74 8.94 -5.39 -4.21
N ILE A 75 9.57 -4.71 -5.18
CA ILE A 75 8.86 -3.94 -6.20
C ILE A 75 7.96 -4.84 -7.04
N VAL A 76 8.47 -5.98 -7.51
CA VAL A 76 7.70 -6.93 -8.33
C VAL A 76 6.44 -7.39 -7.59
N VAL A 77 6.58 -7.80 -6.33
CA VAL A 77 5.45 -8.26 -5.51
C VAL A 77 4.46 -7.14 -5.24
N VAL A 78 4.94 -5.95 -4.87
CA VAL A 78 4.09 -4.77 -4.63
C VAL A 78 3.27 -4.44 -5.87
N VAL A 79 3.92 -4.39 -7.04
CA VAL A 79 3.26 -4.10 -8.32
C VAL A 79 2.22 -5.18 -8.63
N ALA A 80 2.58 -6.46 -8.50
CA ALA A 80 1.67 -7.57 -8.76
C ALA A 80 0.40 -7.50 -7.89
N VAL A 81 0.55 -7.32 -6.58
CA VAL A 81 -0.59 -7.22 -5.65
C VAL A 81 -1.47 -6.00 -5.96
N ILE A 82 -0.87 -4.85 -6.26
CA ILE A 82 -1.63 -3.64 -6.63
C ILE A 82 -2.39 -3.84 -7.95
N VAL A 83 -1.77 -4.48 -8.95
CA VAL A 83 -2.42 -4.78 -10.24
C VAL A 83 -3.62 -5.70 -10.02
N ILE A 84 -3.46 -6.77 -9.25
CA ILE A 84 -4.57 -7.66 -8.88
C ILE A 84 -5.67 -6.87 -8.17
N GLY A 85 -5.33 -6.04 -7.19
CA GLY A 85 -6.29 -5.18 -6.49
C GLY A 85 -7.06 -4.24 -7.43
N LYS A 86 -6.39 -3.66 -8.43
CA LYS A 86 -7.04 -2.82 -9.46
C LYS A 86 -8.00 -3.61 -10.34
N ILE A 87 -7.63 -4.83 -10.72
CA ILE A 87 -8.50 -5.71 -11.49
C ILE A 87 -9.76 -6.03 -10.70
N VAL A 88 -9.61 -6.47 -9.44
CA VAL A 88 -10.74 -6.76 -8.54
C VAL A 88 -11.63 -5.52 -8.34
N GLN A 89 -11.03 -4.35 -8.10
CA GLN A 89 -11.78 -3.11 -7.95
C GLN A 89 -12.58 -2.77 -9.22
N LYS A 90 -12.04 -3.02 -10.41
CA LYS A 90 -12.77 -2.81 -11.66
C LYS A 90 -14.03 -3.66 -11.71
N PHE A 91 -13.94 -4.95 -11.35
CA PHE A 91 -15.12 -5.82 -11.28
C PHE A 91 -16.15 -5.32 -10.26
N VAL A 92 -15.72 -4.91 -9.07
CA VAL A 92 -16.62 -4.39 -8.03
C VAL A 92 -17.34 -3.12 -8.48
N ASN A 93 -16.67 -2.25 -9.23
CA ASN A 93 -17.29 -1.05 -9.78
C ASN A 93 -18.33 -1.36 -10.87
N LEU A 94 -18.22 -2.49 -11.58
CA LEU A 94 -19.22 -2.93 -12.57
C LEU A 94 -20.49 -3.49 -11.90
N LEU A 95 -20.35 -4.08 -10.71
CA LEU A 95 -21.44 -4.77 -10.00
C LEU A 95 -22.37 -3.81 -9.21
N LEU A 96 -22.40 -2.50 -9.55
CA LEU A 96 -23.16 -1.43 -8.86
C LEU A 96 -22.87 -1.25 -7.35
N ILE A 97 -22.09 -2.12 -6.72
CA ILE A 97 -21.63 -2.03 -5.33
C ILE A 97 -20.38 -1.12 -5.16
N GLY A 98 -19.95 -0.45 -6.23
CA GLY A 98 -18.81 0.47 -6.20
C GLY A 98 -18.96 1.62 -5.19
N PHE A 99 -20.20 2.04 -4.89
CA PHE A 99 -20.47 2.99 -3.80
C PHE A 99 -20.04 2.44 -2.44
N LEU A 100 -20.39 1.18 -2.13
CA LEU A 100 -20.01 0.53 -0.88
C LEU A 100 -18.48 0.40 -0.77
N ASN A 101 -17.79 0.09 -1.87
CA ASN A 101 -16.32 0.07 -1.91
C ASN A 101 -15.72 1.44 -1.57
N LYS A 102 -16.28 2.53 -2.09
CA LYS A 102 -15.80 3.89 -1.77
C LYS A 102 -16.13 4.28 -0.33
N ALA A 103 -17.32 3.97 0.17
CA ALA A 103 -17.72 4.24 1.54
C ALA A 103 -16.85 3.47 2.56
N ALA A 104 -16.64 2.17 2.34
CA ALA A 104 -15.72 1.36 3.13
C ALA A 104 -14.28 1.88 3.02
N GLY A 105 -13.89 2.39 1.85
CA GLY A 105 -12.61 3.05 1.64
C GLY A 105 -12.45 4.30 2.50
N ALA A 106 -13.50 5.12 2.63
CA ALA A 106 -13.50 6.29 3.50
C ALA A 106 -13.29 5.91 4.97
N ILE A 107 -14.03 4.91 5.46
CA ILE A 107 -13.89 4.40 6.84
C ILE A 107 -12.47 3.88 7.07
N PHE A 108 -11.95 3.11 6.13
CA PHE A 108 -10.61 2.55 6.25
C PHE A 108 -9.53 3.63 6.19
N GLY A 109 -9.71 4.64 5.33
CA GLY A 109 -8.87 5.83 5.29
C GLY A 109 -8.89 6.59 6.62
N LEU A 110 -10.08 6.78 7.21
CA LEU A 110 -10.22 7.39 8.53
C LEU A 110 -9.45 6.60 9.60
N LEU A 111 -9.57 5.27 9.62
CA LEU A 111 -8.82 4.41 10.54
C LEU A 111 -7.30 4.53 10.36
N LYS A 112 -6.81 4.57 9.12
CA LYS A 112 -5.38 4.82 8.84
C LYS A 112 -4.93 6.19 9.33
N GLY A 113 -5.72 7.22 9.06
CA GLY A 113 -5.44 8.58 9.52
C GLY A 113 -5.43 8.67 11.05
N ALA A 114 -6.39 8.02 11.72
CA ALA A 114 -6.48 7.96 13.17
C ALA A 114 -5.27 7.23 13.78
N LEU A 115 -4.84 6.12 13.18
CA LEU A 115 -3.62 5.43 13.56
C LEU A 115 -2.40 6.34 13.45
N LEU A 116 -2.23 7.06 12.34
CA LEU A 116 -1.09 7.95 12.15
C LEU A 116 -1.10 9.12 13.14
N VAL A 117 -2.28 9.71 13.37
CA VAL A 117 -2.43 10.80 14.35
C VAL A 117 -2.23 10.30 15.77
N SER A 118 -2.58 9.05 16.09
CA SER A 118 -2.37 8.49 17.44
C SER A 118 -0.89 8.33 17.82
N ILE A 119 0.01 8.39 16.84
CA ILE A 119 1.46 8.30 17.04
C ILE A 119 2.07 9.70 17.28
N LEU A 120 1.37 10.78 16.90
CA LEU A 120 1.81 12.18 17.09
C LEU A 120 1.58 12.64 18.53
#